data_AF-A0A915LMX7-F1
#
_entry.id   AF-A0A915LMX7-F1
#
_cell.length_a   1.000
_cell.length_b   1.000
_cell.length_c   1.000
_cell.angle_alpha   90.00
_cell.angle_beta   90.00
_cell.angle_gamma   90.00
#
_symmetry.space_group_name_H-M   'P 1'
#
loop_
_entity.id
_entity.type
_entity.pdbx_description
1 polymer ?
#
loop_
_entity_poly.entity_id
_entity_poly.type
_entity_poly.pdbx_seq_one_letter_code
_entity_poly.pdbx_strand_id
1 'polypeptide(L)'
;MVLLVLFYAYTGVILFGMVKYGQAVSKHVNFRSGSEALVVLFRSVTGEDWNDIMHDTSRSAPFCYWLPGANYWETDCGNYFGAIIYFCSFYLIITYIVRNLLVAIIMENFSLFYSSEEDALLSYADIRNFQMVWNAVDVEQKGQIPVRRVKFLLRLLKGRLEVDPNKDRLLFKHMYVHRNLCKLFSCKVL
;
A
#
# COMPACT_ATOMS: atom_id res chain seq x y z
N MET A 1 -6.98 -1.34 -10.09
CA MET A 1 -8.08 -1.15 -9.11
C MET A 1 -9.06 -0.06 -9.57
N VAL A 2 -8.63 1.20 -9.69
CA VAL A 2 -9.53 2.33 -10.02
C VAL A 2 -10.31 2.15 -11.33
N LEU A 3 -9.66 1.72 -12.42
CA LEU A 3 -10.33 1.48 -13.70
C LEU A 3 -11.44 0.42 -13.61
N LEU A 4 -11.19 -0.67 -12.88
CA LEU A 4 -12.17 -1.72 -12.64
C LEU A 4 -13.38 -1.16 -11.87
N VAL A 5 -13.13 -0.40 -10.81
CA VAL A 5 -14.19 0.22 -10.00
C VAL A 5 -15.03 1.19 -10.84
N LEU A 6 -14.40 2.00 -11.69
CA LEU A 6 -15.13 2.90 -12.60
C LEU A 6 -15.99 2.13 -13.62
N PHE A 7 -15.45 1.06 -14.21
CA PHE A 7 -16.21 0.21 -15.12
C PHE A 7 -17.44 -0.40 -14.44
N TYR A 8 -17.27 -0.94 -13.24
CA TYR A 8 -18.39 -1.47 -12.46
C TYR A 8 -19.36 -0.35 -12.05
N ALA A 9 -18.89 0.85 -11.71
CA ALA A 9 -19.76 1.96 -11.33
C ALA A 9 -20.74 2.30 -12.46
N TYR A 10 -20.24 2.51 -13.68
CA TYR A 10 -21.11 2.81 -14.83
C TYR A 10 -22.01 1.64 -15.20
N THR A 11 -21.52 0.40 -15.14
CA THR A 11 -22.35 -0.79 -15.37
C THR A 11 -23.48 -0.89 -14.32
N GLY A 12 -23.18 -0.59 -13.06
CA GLY A 12 -24.15 -0.58 -11.97
C GLY A 12 -25.20 0.52 -12.12
N VAL A 13 -24.82 1.71 -12.60
CA VAL A 13 -25.77 2.78 -12.93
C VAL A 13 -26.75 2.34 -14.02
N ILE A 14 -26.27 1.65 -15.06
CA ILE A 14 -27.12 1.15 -16.14
C ILE A 14 -28.07 0.05 -15.64
N LEU A 15 -27.57 -0.90 -14.84
CA LEU A 15 -28.35 -2.06 -14.39
C LEU A 15 -29.31 -1.73 -13.23
N PHE A 16 -28.89 -0.89 -12.29
CA PHE A 16 -29.55 -0.71 -11.01
C PHE A 16 -29.94 0.75 -10.72
N GLY A 17 -29.75 1.66 -11.67
CA GLY A 17 -30.01 3.08 -11.48
C GLY A 17 -31.45 3.40 -11.11
N MET A 18 -32.41 2.59 -11.55
CA MET A 18 -33.83 2.80 -11.22
C MET A 18 -34.36 1.97 -10.04
N VAL A 19 -33.55 1.09 -9.46
CA VAL A 19 -33.97 0.17 -8.39
C VAL A 19 -34.61 0.92 -7.23
N LYS A 20 -35.76 0.42 -6.78
CA LYS A 20 -36.48 0.91 -5.62
C LYS A 20 -35.62 0.81 -4.35
N TYR A 21 -35.73 1.82 -3.49
CA TYR A 21 -35.08 1.77 -2.19
C TYR A 21 -35.57 0.57 -1.36
N GLY A 22 -34.64 0.00 -0.60
CA GLY A 22 -34.82 -1.23 0.15
C GLY A 22 -34.27 -1.12 1.55
N GLN A 23 -33.69 -2.22 2.02
CA GLN A 23 -33.10 -2.30 3.35
C GLN A 23 -31.72 -1.63 3.38
N ALA A 24 -30.87 -1.94 2.40
CA ALA A 24 -29.53 -1.40 2.25
C ALA A 24 -29.47 -0.31 1.17
N VAL A 25 -30.23 -0.46 0.08
CA VAL A 25 -30.31 0.58 -0.97
C VAL A 25 -31.15 1.74 -0.46
N SER A 26 -30.54 2.93 -0.38
CA SER A 26 -31.12 4.12 0.24
C SER A 26 -30.76 5.40 -0.53
N LYS A 27 -31.21 6.57 -0.02
CA LYS A 27 -30.85 7.88 -0.59
C LYS A 27 -29.33 8.11 -0.68
N HIS A 28 -28.55 7.51 0.21
CA HIS A 28 -27.09 7.68 0.27
C HIS A 28 -26.32 6.49 -0.31
N VAL A 29 -27.00 5.36 -0.55
CA VAL A 29 -26.40 4.10 -1.02
C VAL A 29 -27.23 3.64 -2.20
N ASN A 30 -26.89 4.10 -3.41
CA ASN A 30 -27.64 3.76 -4.63
C ASN A 30 -26.77 3.90 -5.89
N PHE A 31 -27.35 3.50 -7.02
CA PHE A 31 -26.72 3.56 -8.34
C PHE A 31 -27.33 4.65 -9.24
N ARG A 32 -27.97 5.69 -8.67
CA ARG A 32 -28.68 6.72 -9.45
C ARG A 32 -27.72 7.55 -10.29
N SER A 33 -26.47 7.70 -9.84
CA SER A 33 -25.42 8.42 -10.55
C SER A 33 -24.07 7.75 -10.31
N GLY A 34 -23.08 8.07 -11.16
CA GLY A 34 -21.74 7.48 -11.10
C GLY A 34 -21.03 7.72 -9.77
N SER A 35 -21.21 8.88 -9.13
CA SER A 35 -20.60 9.19 -7.84
C SER A 35 -21.16 8.32 -6.70
N GLU A 36 -22.48 8.14 -6.65
CA GLU A 36 -23.15 7.32 -5.65
C GLU A 36 -22.79 5.85 -5.85
N ALA A 37 -22.72 5.39 -7.11
CA ALA A 37 -22.25 4.05 -7.43
C ALA A 37 -20.81 3.82 -6.97
N LEU A 38 -19.92 4.82 -7.08
CA LEU A 38 -18.56 4.73 -6.53
C LEU A 38 -18.55 4.58 -5.00
N VAL A 39 -19.43 5.29 -4.29
CA VAL A 39 -19.57 5.14 -2.83
C VAL A 39 -20.05 3.73 -2.48
N VAL A 40 -21.06 3.22 -3.19
CA VAL A 40 -21.54 1.84 -3.01
C VAL A 40 -20.43 0.83 -3.24
N LEU A 41 -19.68 0.96 -4.33
CA LEU A 41 -18.60 0.03 -4.65
C LEU A 41 -17.45 0.12 -3.66
N PHE A 42 -17.10 1.32 -3.19
CA PHE A 42 -16.08 1.50 -2.16
C PHE A 42 -16.49 0.81 -0.84
N ARG A 43 -17.74 0.97 -0.42
CA ARG A 43 -18.33 0.23 0.72
C ARG A 43 -18.26 -1.28 0.50
N SER A 44 -18.58 -1.75 -0.70
CA SER A 44 -18.50 -3.18 -1.02
C SER A 44 -17.07 -3.72 -1.00
N VAL A 45 -16.04 -2.91 -1.27
CA VAL A 45 -14.62 -3.33 -1.14
C VAL A 45 -14.24 -3.63 0.31
N THR A 46 -14.79 -2.90 1.28
CA THR A 46 -14.54 -3.15 2.70
C THR A 46 -15.34 -4.34 3.26
N GLY A 47 -16.24 -4.92 2.45
CA GLY A 47 -17.09 -6.04 2.85
C GLY A 47 -18.35 -5.63 3.59
N GLU A 48 -18.67 -4.34 3.65
CA GLU A 48 -19.87 -3.84 4.33
C GLU A 48 -21.12 -3.92 3.44
N ASP A 49 -22.16 -4.60 3.91
CA ASP A 49 -23.52 -4.68 3.37
C ASP A 49 -23.66 -5.02 1.87
N TRP A 50 -22.59 -5.47 1.21
CA TRP A 50 -22.58 -5.72 -0.24
C TRP A 50 -23.62 -6.77 -0.65
N ASN A 51 -23.84 -7.78 0.21
CA ASN A 51 -24.82 -8.83 0.02
C ASN A 51 -26.25 -8.30 0.17
N ASP A 52 -26.50 -7.38 1.10
CA ASP A 52 -27.82 -6.80 1.30
C ASP A 52 -28.18 -5.85 0.16
N ILE A 53 -27.20 -5.10 -0.35
CA ILE A 53 -27.34 -4.29 -1.57
C ILE A 53 -27.61 -5.19 -2.79
N MET A 54 -26.92 -6.33 -2.90
CA MET A 54 -27.18 -7.33 -3.94
C MET A 54 -28.62 -7.86 -3.85
N HIS A 55 -29.11 -8.18 -2.65
CA HIS A 55 -30.49 -8.64 -2.47
C HIS A 55 -31.51 -7.57 -2.85
N ASP A 56 -31.28 -6.32 -2.46
CA ASP A 56 -32.16 -5.21 -2.83
C ASP A 56 -32.21 -4.95 -4.34
N THR A 57 -31.06 -5.06 -5.02
CA THR A 57 -30.94 -4.93 -6.49
C THR A 57 -31.39 -6.16 -7.27
N SER A 58 -31.72 -7.26 -6.59
CA SER A 58 -32.25 -8.50 -7.18
C SER A 58 -33.78 -8.61 -7.12
N ARG A 59 -34.46 -7.63 -6.50
CA ARG A 59 -35.91 -7.68 -6.28
C ARG A 59 -36.70 -7.68 -7.57
N SER A 60 -37.73 -8.52 -7.61
CA SER A 60 -38.70 -8.67 -8.70
C SER A 60 -40.13 -8.43 -8.22
N ALA A 61 -41.09 -8.40 -9.16
CA ALA A 61 -42.50 -8.25 -8.84
C ALA A 61 -42.97 -9.38 -7.90
N PRO A 62 -43.86 -9.11 -6.92
CA PRO A 62 -44.70 -7.92 -6.74
C PRO A 62 -44.09 -6.79 -5.89
N PHE A 63 -42.81 -6.89 -5.48
CA PHE A 63 -42.19 -5.93 -4.56
C PHE A 63 -41.68 -4.64 -5.24
N CYS A 64 -41.71 -4.62 -6.56
CA CYS A 64 -41.38 -3.51 -7.44
C CYS A 64 -42.49 -3.33 -8.50
N TYR A 65 -42.56 -2.13 -9.07
CA TYR A 65 -43.41 -1.76 -10.18
C TYR A 65 -42.83 -2.29 -11.50
N TRP A 66 -43.59 -3.21 -12.10
CA TRP A 66 -43.29 -3.79 -13.40
C TRP A 66 -44.46 -3.60 -14.35
N LEU A 67 -44.17 -3.19 -15.58
CA LEU A 67 -45.14 -3.01 -16.65
C LEU A 67 -44.69 -3.82 -17.88
N PRO A 68 -45.58 -4.59 -18.53
CA PRO A 68 -45.26 -5.31 -19.76
C PRO A 68 -44.77 -4.35 -20.85
N GLY A 69 -43.59 -4.62 -21.43
CA GLY A 69 -43.02 -3.82 -22.51
C GLY A 69 -42.38 -2.49 -22.11
N ALA A 70 -42.29 -2.18 -20.81
CA ALA A 70 -41.59 -1.00 -20.34
C ALA A 70 -40.06 -1.11 -20.53
N ASN A 71 -39.42 0.03 -20.77
CA ASN A 71 -37.97 0.11 -20.84
C ASN A 71 -37.35 -0.03 -19.44
N TYR A 72 -36.04 -0.31 -19.36
CA TYR A 72 -35.35 -0.49 -18.07
C TYR A 72 -35.37 0.75 -17.17
N TRP A 73 -35.56 1.95 -17.74
CA TRP A 73 -35.66 3.20 -16.99
C TRP A 73 -37.11 3.52 -16.51
N GLU A 74 -38.10 2.74 -16.93
CA GLU A 74 -39.53 2.92 -16.59
C GLU A 74 -40.02 1.95 -15.50
N THR A 75 -39.14 1.07 -15.04
CA THR A 75 -39.37 0.13 -13.94
C THR A 75 -38.43 0.43 -12.79
N ASP A 76 -38.88 0.18 -11.56
CA ASP A 76 -38.04 0.23 -10.36
C ASP A 76 -37.62 -1.17 -9.88
N CYS A 77 -37.83 -2.19 -10.72
CA CYS A 77 -37.39 -3.56 -10.47
C CYS A 77 -35.88 -3.72 -10.69
N GLY A 78 -35.33 -4.66 -9.94
CA GLY A 78 -33.96 -5.11 -10.11
C GLY A 78 -33.81 -6.19 -11.18
N ASN A 79 -32.58 -6.71 -11.29
CA ASN A 79 -32.27 -7.84 -12.15
C ASN A 79 -31.67 -8.95 -11.30
N TYR A 80 -32.43 -10.02 -11.05
CA TYR A 80 -32.01 -11.10 -10.16
C TYR A 80 -30.67 -11.74 -10.55
N PHE A 81 -30.58 -12.23 -11.79
CA PHE A 81 -29.35 -12.86 -12.27
C PHE A 81 -28.22 -11.84 -12.47
N GLY A 82 -28.56 -10.64 -12.97
CA GLY A 82 -27.60 -9.56 -13.16
C GLY A 82 -26.96 -9.08 -11.86
N ALA A 83 -27.74 -8.93 -10.79
CA ALA A 83 -27.26 -8.55 -9.47
C ALA A 83 -26.28 -9.58 -8.89
N ILE A 84 -26.66 -10.87 -8.92
CA ILE A 84 -25.78 -11.93 -8.41
C ILE A 84 -24.46 -11.97 -9.19
N ILE A 85 -24.50 -11.95 -10.52
CA ILE A 85 -23.30 -11.98 -11.34
C ILE A 85 -22.45 -10.73 -11.09
N TYR A 86 -23.07 -9.54 -11.08
CA TYR A 86 -22.38 -8.27 -10.88
C TYR A 86 -21.68 -8.20 -9.53
N PHE A 87 -22.38 -8.44 -8.42
CA PHE A 87 -21.82 -8.28 -7.07
C PHE A 87 -20.81 -9.39 -6.75
N CYS A 88 -21.10 -10.65 -7.08
CA CYS A 88 -20.17 -11.75 -6.81
C CYS A 88 -18.88 -11.60 -7.63
N SER A 89 -18.96 -11.27 -8.92
CA SER A 89 -17.76 -11.08 -9.75
C SER A 89 -16.95 -9.87 -9.29
N PHE A 90 -17.61 -8.73 -9.00
CA PHE A 90 -16.94 -7.56 -8.44
C PHE A 90 -16.20 -7.89 -7.15
N TYR A 91 -16.91 -8.49 -6.18
CA TYR A 91 -16.39 -8.75 -4.84
C TYR A 91 -15.21 -9.73 -4.84
N LEU A 92 -15.30 -10.80 -5.64
CA LEU A 92 -14.19 -11.74 -5.78
C LEU A 92 -12.97 -11.05 -6.39
N ILE A 93 -13.12 -10.40 -7.54
CA ILE A 93 -12.01 -9.78 -8.26
C ILE A 93 -11.34 -8.69 -7.40
N ILE A 94 -12.13 -7.79 -6.79
CA ILE A 94 -11.58 -6.68 -6.03
C ILE A 94 -10.86 -7.15 -4.76
N THR A 95 -11.43 -8.14 -4.05
CA THR A 95 -10.83 -8.68 -2.83
C THR A 95 -9.52 -9.39 -3.13
N TYR A 96 -9.44 -10.18 -4.21
CA TYR A 96 -8.18 -10.79 -4.62
C TYR A 96 -7.12 -9.76 -4.98
N ILE A 97 -7.48 -8.71 -5.71
CA ILE A 97 -6.54 -7.63 -6.07
C ILE A 97 -6.04 -6.92 -4.81
N VAL A 98 -6.94 -6.47 -3.93
CA VAL A 98 -6.59 -5.74 -2.70
C VAL A 98 -5.75 -6.60 -1.77
N ARG A 99 -6.12 -7.87 -1.57
CA ARG A 99 -5.37 -8.80 -0.73
C ARG A 99 -3.96 -9.06 -1.27
N ASN A 100 -3.82 -9.28 -2.57
CA ASN A 100 -2.51 -9.53 -3.18
C ASN A 100 -1.60 -8.29 -3.10
N LEU A 101 -2.16 -7.09 -3.30
CA LEU A 101 -1.41 -5.84 -3.13
C LEU A 101 -1.00 -5.61 -1.68
N LEU A 102 -1.90 -5.85 -0.72
CA LEU A 102 -1.60 -5.70 0.71
C LEU A 102 -0.47 -6.64 1.14
N VAL A 103 -0.56 -7.93 0.76
CA VAL A 103 0.49 -8.91 1.09
C VAL A 103 1.83 -8.51 0.46
N ALA A 104 1.85 -8.08 -0.80
CA ALA A 104 3.07 -7.65 -1.46
C ALA A 104 3.73 -6.47 -0.73
N ILE A 105 2.95 -5.43 -0.41
CA ILE A 105 3.44 -4.25 0.31
C ILE A 105 3.94 -4.62 1.70
N ILE A 106 3.19 -5.46 2.43
CA ILE A 106 3.60 -5.92 3.75
C ILE A 106 4.93 -6.68 3.66
N MET A 107 5.05 -7.65 2.74
CA MET A 107 6.28 -8.43 2.58
C MET A 107 7.49 -7.56 2.21
N GLU A 108 7.30 -6.54 1.36
CA GLU A 108 8.35 -5.60 1.00
C GLU A 108 8.78 -4.71 2.18
N ASN A 109 7.82 -4.24 3.00
CA ASN A 109 8.16 -3.48 4.20
C ASN A 109 8.84 -4.38 5.25
N PHE A 110 8.33 -5.59 5.47
CA PHE A 110 8.94 -6.52 6.39
C PHE A 110 10.35 -6.92 5.94
N SER A 111 10.59 -7.17 4.66
CA SER A 111 11.94 -7.49 4.18
C SER A 111 12.90 -6.29 4.30
N LEU A 112 12.41 -5.06 4.11
CA LEU A 112 13.22 -3.85 4.28
C LEU A 112 13.63 -3.63 5.73
N PHE A 113 12.70 -3.76 6.69
CA PHE A 113 12.98 -3.49 8.11
C PHE A 113 13.54 -4.68 8.88
N TYR A 114 13.16 -5.89 8.50
CA TYR A 114 13.54 -7.17 9.14
C TYR A 114 14.46 -8.00 8.25
N SER A 115 15.35 -7.35 7.49
CA SER A 115 16.50 -8.05 6.93
C SER A 115 17.25 -8.70 8.10
N SER A 116 17.21 -10.04 8.15
CA SER A 116 17.95 -10.83 9.13
C SER A 116 19.42 -10.40 9.09
N GLU A 117 20.08 -10.36 10.26
CA GLU A 117 21.49 -9.97 10.39
C GLU A 117 22.44 -10.76 9.46
N GLU A 118 21.98 -11.89 8.91
CA GLU A 118 22.70 -12.78 8.02
C GLU A 118 22.65 -12.36 6.53
N ASP A 119 21.59 -11.68 6.06
CA ASP A 119 21.42 -11.28 4.64
C ASP A 119 21.67 -9.79 4.39
N ALA A 120 21.71 -8.96 5.44
CA ALA A 120 22.05 -7.55 5.32
C ALA A 120 23.56 -7.36 5.10
N LEU A 121 23.95 -6.63 4.03
CA LEU A 121 25.34 -6.26 3.75
C LEU A 121 26.02 -5.54 4.95
N LEU A 122 25.22 -4.84 5.76
CA LEU A 122 25.61 -4.24 7.04
C LEU A 122 24.53 -4.57 8.07
N SER A 123 24.88 -5.23 9.19
CA SER A 123 23.92 -5.53 10.25
C SER A 123 23.54 -4.28 11.05
N TYR A 124 22.37 -4.27 11.70
CA TYR A 124 21.99 -3.27 12.69
C TYR A 124 23.05 -3.12 13.81
N ALA A 125 23.70 -4.21 14.23
CA ALA A 125 24.78 -4.15 15.21
C ALA A 125 26.01 -3.37 14.68
N ASP A 126 26.34 -3.54 13.39
CA ASP A 126 27.44 -2.85 12.72
C ASP A 126 27.14 -1.34 12.60
N ILE A 127 25.90 -0.98 12.22
CA ILE A 127 25.43 0.42 12.17
C ILE A 127 25.51 1.06 13.56
N ARG A 128 25.03 0.36 14.60
CA ARG A 128 25.07 0.87 15.98
C ARG A 128 26.49 1.06 16.48
N ASN A 129 27.40 0.13 16.19
CA ASN A 129 28.82 0.25 16.51
C ASN A 129 29.45 1.47 15.82
N PHE A 130 29.15 1.65 14.54
CA PHE A 130 29.59 2.83 13.80
C PHE A 130 29.05 4.13 14.40
N GLN A 131 27.75 4.19 14.76
CA GLN A 131 27.15 5.36 15.40
C GLN A 131 27.81 5.69 16.74
N MET A 132 28.12 4.68 17.56
CA MET A 132 28.84 4.89 18.84
C MET A 132 30.23 5.48 18.62
N VAL A 133 30.99 4.95 17.66
CA VAL A 133 32.32 5.47 17.30
C VAL A 133 32.21 6.88 16.70
N TRP A 134 31.23 7.12 15.82
CA TRP A 134 30.99 8.42 15.21
C TRP A 134 30.70 9.49 16.28
N ASN A 135 29.80 9.19 17.23
CA ASN A 135 29.45 10.10 18.31
C ASN A 135 30.63 10.41 19.25
N ALA A 136 31.58 9.48 19.41
CA ALA A 136 32.80 9.73 20.17
C ALA A 136 33.77 10.69 19.43
N VAL A 137 33.74 10.72 18.10
CA VAL A 137 34.62 11.57 17.27
C VAL A 137 33.99 12.94 16.96
N ASP A 138 32.67 12.99 16.77
CA ASP A 138 31.87 14.20 16.55
C ASP A 138 31.32 14.75 17.87
N VAL A 139 32.23 15.26 18.72
CA VAL A 139 31.92 15.82 20.05
C VAL A 139 30.90 16.96 19.98
N GLU A 140 30.86 17.71 18.88
CA GLU A 140 29.99 18.87 18.69
C GLU A 140 28.64 18.50 18.03
N GLN A 141 28.41 17.22 17.73
CA GLN A 141 27.19 16.70 17.08
C GLN A 141 26.82 17.47 15.80
N LYS A 142 27.81 17.88 15.01
CA LYS A 142 27.60 18.65 13.78
C LYS A 142 27.08 17.79 12.63
N GLY A 143 27.13 16.46 12.77
CA GLY A 143 26.78 15.51 11.72
C GLY A 143 27.82 15.47 10.59
N GLN A 144 28.97 16.13 10.77
CA GLN A 144 30.04 16.25 9.79
C GLN A 144 31.39 16.31 10.51
N ILE A 145 32.37 15.56 10.02
CA ILE A 145 33.74 15.55 10.57
C ILE A 145 34.76 16.02 9.52
N PRO A 146 35.81 16.76 9.92
CA PRO A 146 36.87 17.15 9.00
C PRO A 146 37.65 15.90 8.53
N VAL A 147 38.09 15.88 7.26
CA VAL A 147 38.78 14.73 6.61
C VAL A 147 39.96 14.20 7.43
N ARG A 148 40.67 15.08 8.16
CA ARG A 148 41.79 14.70 9.04
C ARG A 148 41.38 13.72 10.15
N ARG A 149 40.14 13.81 10.64
CA ARG A 149 39.58 12.95 11.69
C ARG A 149 39.04 11.62 11.15
N VAL A 150 38.82 11.48 9.84
CA VAL A 150 38.37 10.22 9.22
C VAL A 150 39.38 9.09 9.48
N LYS A 151 40.69 9.40 9.42
CA LYS A 151 41.75 8.43 9.74
C LYS A 151 41.67 7.92 11.18
N PHE A 152 41.27 8.80 12.10
CA PHE A 152 41.09 8.45 13.51
C PHE A 152 39.83 7.61 13.72
N LEU A 153 38.72 7.98 13.06
CA LEU A 153 37.47 7.22 13.08
C LEU A 153 37.65 5.78 12.57
N LEU A 154 38.31 5.59 11.42
CA LEU A 154 38.56 4.27 10.86
C LEU A 154 39.42 3.36 11.76
N ARG A 155 40.28 3.95 12.59
CA ARG A 155 41.10 3.21 13.57
C ARG A 155 40.34 2.84 14.84
N LEU A 156 39.22 3.51 15.12
CA LEU A 156 38.38 3.24 16.29
C LEU A 156 37.33 2.16 16.02
N LEU A 157 37.00 1.88 14.75
CA LEU A 157 36.09 0.81 14.39
C LEU A 157 36.68 -0.54 14.77
N LYS A 158 35.88 -1.37 15.44
CA LYS A 158 36.26 -2.72 15.91
C LYS A 158 35.22 -3.77 15.51
N GLY A 159 35.60 -5.04 15.49
CA GLY A 159 34.70 -6.15 15.13
C GLY A 159 34.61 -6.33 13.62
N ARG A 160 33.40 -6.52 13.06
CA ARG A 160 33.23 -6.75 11.60
C ARG A 160 33.60 -5.55 10.74
N LEU A 161 33.63 -4.34 11.31
CA LEU A 161 33.99 -3.09 10.63
C LEU A 161 35.45 -2.66 10.86
N GLU A 162 36.26 -3.50 11.50
CA GLU A 162 37.67 -3.20 11.77
C GLU A 162 38.48 -3.19 10.47
N VAL A 163 39.32 -2.16 10.30
CA VAL A 163 40.24 -2.05 9.16
C VAL A 163 41.66 -2.01 9.68
N ASP A 164 42.38 -3.14 9.59
CA ASP A 164 43.76 -3.24 10.07
C ASP A 164 44.70 -2.49 9.10
N PRO A 165 45.38 -1.41 9.53
CA PRO A 165 46.28 -0.63 8.67
C PRO A 165 47.47 -1.44 8.13
N ASN A 166 47.84 -2.53 8.81
CA ASN A 166 49.01 -3.35 8.48
C ASN A 166 48.68 -4.46 7.48
N LYS A 167 47.48 -5.06 7.57
CA LYS A 167 46.99 -6.09 6.63
C LYS A 167 46.24 -5.48 5.44
N ASP A 168 45.40 -4.47 5.67
CA ASP A 168 44.49 -3.90 4.67
C ASP A 168 44.89 -2.50 4.23
N ARG A 169 46.21 -2.28 4.07
CA ARG A 169 46.79 -0.98 3.75
C ARG A 169 46.22 -0.34 2.47
N LEU A 170 45.84 -1.18 1.49
CA LEU A 170 45.25 -0.73 0.23
C LEU A 170 43.78 -0.27 0.41
N LEU A 171 43.00 -0.99 1.21
CA LEU A 171 41.61 -0.68 1.54
C LEU A 171 41.54 0.62 2.36
N PHE A 172 42.40 0.75 3.37
CA PHE A 172 42.52 1.95 4.19
C PHE A 172 42.87 3.18 3.34
N LYS A 173 43.77 3.02 2.36
CA LYS A 173 44.15 4.10 1.43
C LYS A 173 42.98 4.47 0.51
N HIS A 174 42.23 3.51 -0.01
CA HIS A 174 41.04 3.79 -0.86
C HIS A 174 39.94 4.52 -0.08
N MET A 175 39.61 4.07 1.14
CA MET A 175 38.60 4.74 1.98
C MET A 175 39.04 6.15 2.38
N TYR A 176 40.33 6.35 2.69
CA TYR A 176 40.84 7.68 3.01
C TYR A 176 40.85 8.65 1.82
N VAL A 177 41.10 8.13 0.60
CA VAL A 177 41.18 8.93 -0.63
C VAL A 177 39.79 9.20 -1.24
N HIS A 178 38.81 8.32 -1.00
CA HIS A 178 37.42 8.56 -1.42
C HIS A 178 36.79 9.71 -0.61
N ARG A 179 36.94 10.94 -1.13
CA ARG A 179 36.32 12.18 -0.61
C ARG A 179 34.79 12.12 -0.42
N ASN A 180 34.11 11.13 -1.00
CA ASN A 180 32.67 10.96 -0.91
C ASN A 180 32.19 10.16 0.30
N LEU A 181 33.07 9.59 1.14
CA LEU A 181 32.66 8.91 2.37
C LEU A 181 31.89 9.84 3.32
N CYS A 182 32.29 11.11 3.45
CA CYS A 182 31.50 12.09 4.22
C CYS A 182 30.18 12.49 3.55
N LYS A 183 30.04 12.39 2.22
CA LYS A 183 28.78 12.72 1.53
C LYS A 183 27.75 11.59 1.61
N LEU A 184 28.19 10.33 1.63
CA LEU A 184 27.29 9.17 1.75
C LEU A 184 26.62 9.09 3.13
N PHE A 185 27.30 9.49 4.20
CA PHE A 185 26.74 9.43 5.56
C PHE A 185 26.17 10.76 6.08
N SER A 186 26.27 11.84 5.29
CA SER A 186 25.53 13.10 5.56
C SER A 186 24.06 13.03 5.12
N CYS A 187 23.61 11.89 4.57
CA CYS A 187 22.19 11.61 4.41
C CYS A 187 21.59 11.32 5.78
N LYS A 188 21.15 12.40 6.45
CA LYS A 188 20.13 12.46 7.48
C LYS A 188 20.11 11.26 8.44
N VAL A 189 20.73 11.46 9.60
CA VAL A 189 20.18 10.96 10.86
C VAL A 189 18.86 11.71 11.10
N LEU A 190 17.80 11.24 10.44
CA LEU A 190 16.38 11.54 10.68
C LEU A 190 15.58 10.31 10.24
#